data_AF-A0A5B1CKI4-F1
#
_entry.id   AF-A0A5B1CKI4-F1
#
_cell.length_a   1.000
_cell.length_b   1.000
_cell.length_c   1.000
_cell.angle_alpha   90.00
_cell.angle_beta   90.00
_cell.angle_gamma   90.00
#
_symmetry.space_group_name_H-M   'P 1'
#
loop_
_entity.id
_entity.type
_entity.pdbx_description
1 polymer ?
#
loop_
_entity_poly.entity_id
_entity_poly.type
_entity_poly.pdbx_seq_one_letter_code
_entity_poly.pdbx_strand_id
1 'polypeptide(L)'
;MPLRNAASFVLVTVLIHASAAYAENRPPLYQLAGQYESAVERFEKVVLRVRGIDRTDEKWVDRLDDESARLRRAARNPRHFSKFLNEWAELKKLHSNVEARIFGKYTPNHDLVHCWSVVVYQRDLLETELFFHVENQRHGNSVRPIRVNNARRDRYLKAMSLAKQRR
;
A
#
# COMPACT_ATOMS: atom_id res chain seq x y z
N MET A 1 -23.82 17.71 -55.02
CA MET A 1 -23.45 16.47 -54.28
C MET A 1 -22.34 15.81 -55.09
N PRO A 2 -21.11 15.61 -54.58
CA PRO A 2 -20.80 14.89 -53.34
C PRO A 2 -19.75 15.53 -52.39
N LEU A 3 -19.95 15.25 -51.10
CA LEU A 3 -19.00 14.98 -50.00
C LEU A 3 -17.54 15.49 -50.11
N ARG A 4 -17.21 16.49 -49.28
CA ARG A 4 -15.85 16.72 -48.77
C ARG A 4 -15.88 16.90 -47.26
N ASN A 5 -16.12 15.79 -46.57
CA ASN A 5 -15.87 15.69 -45.13
C ASN A 5 -14.34 15.61 -44.97
N ALA A 6 -13.71 16.73 -44.62
CA ALA A 6 -12.32 16.75 -44.18
C ALA A 6 -12.27 16.09 -42.79
N ALA A 7 -12.09 14.77 -42.79
CA ALA A 7 -11.78 14.01 -41.60
C ALA A 7 -10.40 14.45 -41.10
N SER A 8 -10.37 15.39 -40.16
CA SER A 8 -9.23 15.61 -39.27
C SER A 8 -9.02 14.33 -38.45
N PHE A 9 -8.25 13.40 -39.01
CA PHE A 9 -7.56 12.38 -38.23
C PHE A 9 -6.47 13.10 -37.43
N VAL A 10 -6.86 13.71 -36.31
CA VAL A 10 -5.92 13.99 -35.23
C VAL A 10 -5.51 12.62 -34.72
N LEU A 11 -4.37 12.17 -35.23
CA LEU A 11 -3.63 11.03 -34.76
C LEU A 11 -3.40 11.30 -33.26
N VAL A 12 -4.27 10.77 -32.42
CA VAL A 12 -4.02 10.64 -30.99
C VAL A 12 -2.89 9.63 -30.92
N THR A 13 -1.66 10.11 -31.04
CA THR A 13 -0.47 9.48 -30.50
C THR A 13 -0.73 9.36 -29.01
N VAL A 14 -1.49 8.32 -28.66
CA VAL A 14 -1.49 7.73 -27.35
C VAL A 14 -0.01 7.49 -27.08
N LEU A 15 0.56 8.38 -26.29
CA LEU A 15 1.76 8.16 -25.49
C LEU A 15 1.46 6.93 -24.65
N ILE A 16 1.55 5.76 -25.29
CA ILE A 16 1.85 4.50 -24.65
C ILE A 16 3.23 4.75 -24.08
N HIS A 17 3.26 5.35 -22.89
CA HIS A 17 4.33 5.15 -21.95
C HIS A 17 4.29 3.64 -21.67
N ALA A 18 4.90 2.90 -22.60
CA ALA A 18 5.47 1.62 -22.34
C ALA A 18 6.53 1.91 -21.28
N SER A 19 6.07 2.01 -20.03
CA SER A 19 6.81 1.49 -18.90
C SER A 19 7.10 0.05 -19.31
N ALA A 20 8.23 -0.15 -19.97
CA ALA A 20 8.85 -1.44 -20.13
C ALA A 20 9.02 -1.92 -18.70
N ALA A 21 8.00 -2.61 -18.21
CA ALA A 21 8.00 -3.30 -16.96
C ALA A 21 9.05 -4.38 -17.18
N TYR A 22 10.30 -4.03 -16.86
CA TYR A 22 11.28 -4.99 -16.43
C TYR A 22 10.57 -5.77 -15.34
N ALA A 23 10.02 -6.92 -15.71
CA ALA A 23 9.59 -7.96 -14.81
C ALA A 23 10.87 -8.54 -14.21
N GLU A 24 11.65 -7.71 -13.51
CA GLU A 24 12.51 -8.22 -12.47
C GLU A 24 11.57 -9.05 -11.59
N ASN A 25 11.93 -10.32 -11.46
CA ASN A 25 11.16 -11.37 -10.82
C ASN A 25 11.12 -11.13 -9.29
N ARG A 26 10.69 -9.93 -8.89
CA ARG A 26 10.61 -9.46 -7.52
C ARG A 26 9.33 -10.02 -6.91
N PRO A 27 9.37 -10.49 -5.66
CA PRO A 27 8.19 -11.00 -4.97
C PRO A 27 7.03 -9.97 -5.02
N PRO A 28 5.78 -10.39 -5.31
CA PRO A 28 4.63 -9.48 -5.39
C PRO A 28 4.48 -8.60 -4.14
N LEU A 29 4.65 -9.18 -2.95
CA LEU A 29 4.64 -8.45 -1.68
C LEU A 29 5.68 -7.32 -1.60
N TYR A 30 6.87 -7.53 -2.17
CA TYR A 30 7.91 -6.50 -2.19
C TYR A 30 7.52 -5.33 -3.11
N GLN A 31 6.89 -5.63 -4.25
CA GLN A 31 6.43 -4.60 -5.19
C GLN A 31 5.30 -3.78 -4.56
N LEU A 32 4.28 -4.43 -4.00
CA LEU A 32 3.16 -3.75 -3.35
C LEU A 32 3.58 -2.96 -2.12
N ALA A 33 4.50 -3.49 -1.30
CA ALA A 33 5.06 -2.73 -0.18
C ALA A 33 5.80 -1.46 -0.65
N GLY A 34 6.49 -1.52 -1.80
CA GLY A 34 7.10 -0.33 -2.39
C GLY A 34 6.09 0.66 -2.96
N GLN A 35 4.99 0.20 -3.57
CA GLN A 35 3.92 1.09 -4.03
C GLN A 35 3.24 1.80 -2.86
N TYR A 36 3.03 1.09 -1.74
CA TYR A 36 2.53 1.64 -0.50
C TYR A 36 3.49 2.68 0.09
N GLU A 37 4.78 2.36 0.25
CA GLU A 37 5.82 3.31 0.69
C GLU A 37 5.81 4.59 -0.16
N SER A 38 5.86 4.47 -1.50
CA SER A 38 5.81 5.64 -2.38
C SER A 38 4.51 6.44 -2.28
N ALA A 39 3.40 5.82 -1.87
CA ALA A 39 2.16 6.54 -1.61
C ALA A 39 2.23 7.33 -0.29
N VAL A 40 2.82 6.73 0.75
CA VAL A 40 3.05 7.38 2.06
C VAL A 40 4.01 8.57 1.90
N GLU A 41 5.13 8.39 1.19
CA GLU A 41 6.09 9.47 0.91
C GLU A 41 5.43 10.67 0.21
N ARG A 42 4.52 10.40 -0.74
CA ARG A 42 3.75 11.47 -1.41
C ARG A 42 2.79 12.16 -0.45
N PHE A 43 2.10 11.41 0.40
CA PHE A 43 1.20 11.96 1.40
C PHE A 43 1.96 12.85 2.40
N GLU A 44 3.11 12.40 2.89
CA GLU A 44 3.97 13.19 3.76
C GLU A 44 4.36 14.54 3.12
N LYS A 45 4.80 14.52 1.86
CA LYS A 45 5.12 15.75 1.12
C LYS A 45 3.95 16.72 1.03
N VAL A 46 2.70 16.23 0.99
CA VAL A 46 1.51 17.09 1.01
C VAL A 46 1.23 17.60 2.42
N VAL A 47 1.34 16.75 3.45
CA VAL A 47 1.22 17.15 4.86
C VAL A 47 2.15 18.31 5.19
N LEU A 48 3.43 18.22 4.81
CA LEU A 48 4.42 19.27 5.06
C LEU A 48 4.15 20.59 4.31
N ARG A 49 3.31 20.57 3.26
CA ARG A 49 2.92 21.79 2.52
C ARG A 49 1.67 22.45 3.08
N VAL A 50 0.81 21.69 3.76
CA VAL A 50 -0.46 22.19 4.28
C VAL A 50 -0.20 23.00 5.54
N ARG A 51 -0.55 24.29 5.50
CA ARG A 51 -0.39 25.17 6.65
C ARG A 51 -1.35 24.79 7.77
N GLY A 52 -0.88 24.90 9.01
CA GLY A 52 -1.69 24.71 10.21
C GLY A 52 -1.72 23.28 10.75
N ILE A 53 -0.98 22.34 10.14
CA ILE A 53 -0.72 21.04 10.76
C ILE A 53 0.34 21.21 11.83
N ASP A 54 0.10 20.67 13.02
CA ASP A 54 1.05 20.74 14.11
C ASP A 54 2.24 19.84 13.84
N ARG A 55 3.44 20.32 14.22
CA ARG A 55 4.70 19.58 14.14
C ARG A 55 4.64 18.19 14.80
N THR A 56 3.83 18.04 15.86
CA THR A 56 3.65 16.73 16.52
C THR A 56 2.94 15.73 15.62
N ASP A 57 1.96 16.18 14.83
CA ASP A 57 1.22 15.32 13.91
C ASP A 57 2.03 15.05 12.63
N GLU A 58 2.83 16.02 12.16
CA GLU A 58 3.84 15.80 11.11
C GLU A 58 4.79 14.65 11.48
N LYS A 59 5.29 14.61 12.72
CA LYS A 59 6.16 13.51 13.21
C LYS A 59 5.48 12.14 13.17
N TRP A 60 4.15 12.07 13.29
CA TRP A 60 3.44 10.80 13.15
C TRP A 60 3.41 10.34 11.70
N VAL A 61 3.34 11.27 10.75
CA VAL A 61 3.40 10.98 9.31
C VAL A 61 4.81 10.59 8.87
N ASP A 62 5.84 11.31 9.33
CA ASP A 62 7.25 10.96 9.16
C ASP A 62 7.53 9.53 9.68
N ARG A 63 7.04 9.21 10.88
CA ARG A 63 7.11 7.85 11.42
C ARG A 63 6.39 6.81 10.55
N LEU A 64 5.28 7.17 9.91
CA LEU A 64 4.56 6.28 9.00
C LEU A 64 5.39 5.98 7.74
N ASP A 65 6.09 6.99 7.22
CA ASP A 65 7.03 6.82 6.11
C ASP A 65 8.17 5.86 6.48
N ASP A 66 8.84 6.11 7.60
CA ASP A 66 9.90 5.26 8.15
C ASP A 66 9.50 3.78 8.31
N GLU A 67 8.31 3.54 8.89
CA GLU A 67 7.79 2.18 9.09
C GLU A 67 7.35 1.53 7.77
N SER A 68 6.88 2.32 6.79
CA SER A 68 6.57 1.80 5.45
C SER A 68 7.84 1.35 4.70
N ALA A 69 8.92 2.11 4.82
CA ALA A 69 10.23 1.74 4.29
C ALA A 69 10.80 0.49 5.00
N ARG A 70 10.59 0.37 6.32
CA ARG A 70 10.94 -0.84 7.09
C ARG A 70 10.15 -2.06 6.62
N LEU A 71 8.86 -1.91 6.39
CA LEU A 71 7.98 -2.97 5.88
C LEU A 71 8.45 -3.47 4.50
N ARG A 72 8.76 -2.56 3.57
CA ARG A 72 9.32 -2.92 2.26
C ARG A 72 10.62 -3.70 2.40
N ARG A 73 11.52 -3.27 3.28
CA ARG A 73 12.77 -4.01 3.55
C ARG A 73 12.48 -5.41 4.08
N ALA A 74 11.49 -5.58 4.95
CA ALA A 74 11.06 -6.89 5.43
C ALA A 74 10.46 -7.76 4.30
N ALA A 75 9.72 -7.15 3.37
CA ALA A 75 9.11 -7.84 2.22
C ALA A 75 10.15 -8.39 1.23
N ARG A 76 11.37 -7.82 1.21
CA ARG A 76 12.45 -8.23 0.32
C ARG A 76 12.89 -9.68 0.57
N ASN A 77 12.81 -10.16 1.81
CA ASN A 77 13.27 -11.49 2.18
C ASN A 77 12.10 -12.38 2.65
N PRO A 78 11.55 -13.24 1.76
CA PRO A 78 10.41 -14.09 2.11
C PRO A 78 10.71 -15.12 3.21
N ARG A 79 11.99 -15.42 3.50
CA ARG A 79 12.36 -16.36 4.58
C ARG A 79 12.01 -15.83 5.96
N HIS A 80 11.87 -14.51 6.12
CA HIS A 80 11.53 -13.87 7.38
C HIS A 80 10.09 -13.34 7.39
N PHE A 81 9.16 -14.10 6.81
CA PHE A 81 7.75 -13.71 6.72
C PHE A 81 7.12 -13.38 8.09
N SER A 82 7.51 -14.08 9.17
CA SER A 82 7.07 -13.75 10.53
C SER A 82 7.48 -12.34 10.98
N LYS A 83 8.65 -11.85 10.52
CA LYS A 83 9.08 -10.47 10.77
C LYS A 83 8.17 -9.52 10.01
N PHE A 84 7.96 -9.75 8.71
CA PHE A 84 7.05 -8.96 7.88
C PHE A 84 5.65 -8.83 8.51
N LEU A 85 5.07 -9.91 9.01
CA LEU A 85 3.76 -9.88 9.68
C LEU A 85 3.75 -9.00 10.94
N ASN A 86 4.83 -9.00 11.72
CA ASN A 86 4.92 -8.14 12.91
C ASN A 86 5.04 -6.66 12.50
N GLU A 87 5.90 -6.34 11.52
CA GLU A 87 6.03 -4.96 10.99
C GLU A 87 4.69 -4.48 10.42
N TRP A 88 3.96 -5.35 9.70
CA TRP A 88 2.64 -5.04 9.17
C TRP A 88 1.62 -4.74 10.27
N ALA A 89 1.62 -5.52 11.36
CA ALA A 89 0.69 -5.30 12.47
C ALA A 89 0.93 -3.96 13.18
N GLU A 90 2.19 -3.56 13.37
CA GLU A 90 2.54 -2.26 13.94
C GLU A 90 2.19 -1.11 12.99
N LEU A 91 2.49 -1.27 11.70
CA LEU A 91 2.12 -0.29 10.67
C LEU A 91 0.61 -0.05 10.61
N LYS A 92 -0.23 -1.08 10.73
CA LYS A 92 -1.70 -0.91 10.74
C LYS A 92 -2.18 -0.03 11.89
N LYS A 93 -1.62 -0.20 13.10
CA LYS A 93 -1.95 0.66 14.25
C LYS A 93 -1.53 2.10 13.97
N LEU A 94 -0.34 2.29 13.43
CA LEU A 94 0.20 3.61 13.08
C LEU A 94 -0.65 4.31 12.02
N HIS A 95 -1.07 3.59 10.98
CA HIS A 95 -1.95 4.08 9.94
C HIS A 95 -3.27 4.62 10.51
N SER A 96 -3.94 3.86 11.40
CA SER A 96 -5.17 4.32 12.05
C SER A 96 -4.95 5.54 12.94
N ASN A 97 -3.81 5.64 13.63
CA ASN A 97 -3.47 6.79 14.45
C ASN A 97 -3.22 8.06 13.60
N VAL A 98 -2.52 7.92 12.48
CA VAL A 98 -2.29 9.02 11.54
C VAL A 98 -3.61 9.50 10.95
N GLU A 99 -4.48 8.57 10.54
CA GLU A 99 -5.82 8.89 10.02
C GLU A 99 -6.63 9.73 11.02
N ALA A 100 -6.74 9.24 12.26
CA ALA A 100 -7.49 9.91 13.31
C ALA A 100 -6.91 11.29 13.66
N ARG A 101 -5.58 11.45 13.63
CA ARG A 101 -4.92 12.72 13.92
C ARG A 101 -5.08 13.74 12.81
N ILE A 102 -4.85 13.34 11.56
CA ILE A 102 -4.91 14.26 10.42
C ILE A 102 -6.36 14.62 10.09
N PHE A 103 -7.24 13.62 9.98
CA PHE A 103 -8.62 13.85 9.52
C PHE A 103 -9.63 14.04 10.66
N GLY A 104 -9.26 13.74 11.91
CA GLY A 104 -10.12 14.01 13.07
C GLY A 104 -9.94 15.40 13.68
N LYS A 105 -8.86 16.11 13.34
CA LYS A 105 -8.51 17.42 13.94
C LYS A 105 -8.53 18.59 12.95
N TYR A 106 -8.01 18.39 11.75
CA TYR A 106 -7.85 19.47 10.78
C TYR A 106 -9.01 19.51 9.79
N THR A 107 -9.31 20.70 9.27
CA THR A 107 -10.30 20.85 8.19
C THR A 107 -9.85 20.04 6.97
N PRO A 108 -10.74 19.24 6.35
CA PRO A 108 -10.38 18.43 5.20
C PRO A 108 -9.80 19.27 4.06
N ASN A 109 -8.50 19.09 3.79
CA ASN A 109 -7.86 19.60 2.59
C ASN A 109 -8.02 18.57 1.46
N HIS A 110 -8.47 19.02 0.29
CA HIS A 110 -8.76 18.13 -0.84
C HIS A 110 -7.55 17.28 -1.27
N ASP A 111 -6.36 17.87 -1.31
CA ASP A 111 -5.14 17.17 -1.71
C ASP A 111 -4.72 16.12 -0.68
N LEU A 112 -4.88 16.43 0.62
CA LEU A 112 -4.65 15.44 1.69
C LEU A 112 -5.59 14.26 1.58
N VAL A 113 -6.88 14.53 1.39
CA VAL A 113 -7.89 13.47 1.24
C VAL A 113 -7.58 12.61 0.03
N HIS A 114 -7.24 13.23 -1.11
CA HIS A 114 -6.86 12.50 -2.31
C HIS A 114 -5.62 11.62 -2.09
N CYS A 115 -4.51 12.20 -1.59
CA CYS A 115 -3.29 11.43 -1.34
C CYS A 115 -3.52 10.31 -0.31
N TRP A 116 -4.29 10.56 0.74
CA TRP A 116 -4.63 9.54 1.73
C TRP A 116 -5.47 8.40 1.14
N SER A 117 -6.42 8.70 0.25
CA SER A 117 -7.20 7.66 -0.44
C SER A 117 -6.30 6.72 -1.26
N VAL A 118 -5.22 7.24 -1.85
CA VAL A 118 -4.22 6.44 -2.56
C VAL A 118 -3.42 5.58 -1.58
N VAL A 119 -3.03 6.11 -0.41
CA VAL A 119 -2.37 5.34 0.66
C VAL A 119 -3.25 4.17 1.12
N VAL A 120 -4.53 4.44 1.40
CA VAL A 120 -5.53 3.44 1.81
C VAL A 120 -5.70 2.37 0.73
N TYR A 121 -5.83 2.77 -0.54
CA TYR A 121 -5.95 1.84 -1.65
C TYR A 121 -4.74 0.91 -1.77
N GLN A 122 -3.51 1.47 -1.70
CA GLN A 122 -2.29 0.66 -1.78
C GLN A 122 -2.12 -0.27 -0.57
N ARG A 123 -2.52 0.17 0.62
CA ARG A 123 -2.56 -0.66 1.83
C ARG A 123 -3.50 -1.85 1.64
N ASP A 124 -4.68 -1.62 1.09
CA ASP A 124 -5.70 -2.65 0.92
C ASP A 124 -5.30 -3.68 -0.15
N LEU A 125 -4.62 -3.25 -1.22
CA LEU A 125 -3.98 -4.15 -2.18
C LEU A 125 -2.92 -5.03 -1.52
N LEU A 126 -2.05 -4.43 -0.69
CA LEU A 126 -1.03 -5.16 0.05
C LEU A 126 -1.64 -6.15 1.06
N GLU A 127 -2.71 -5.77 1.76
CA GLU A 127 -3.43 -6.65 2.68
C GLU A 127 -4.07 -7.84 1.95
N THR A 128 -4.63 -7.59 0.77
CA THR A 128 -5.22 -8.62 -0.09
C THR A 128 -4.17 -9.62 -0.56
N GLU A 129 -3.02 -9.13 -1.04
CA GLU A 129 -1.91 -10.01 -1.45
C GLU A 129 -1.32 -10.78 -0.28
N LEU A 130 -1.24 -10.14 0.89
CA LEU A 130 -0.79 -10.78 2.12
C LEU A 130 -1.72 -11.93 2.50
N PHE A 131 -3.03 -11.71 2.43
CA PHE A 131 -4.03 -12.73 2.69
C PHE A 131 -3.84 -13.93 1.75
N PHE A 132 -3.67 -13.70 0.44
CA PHE A 132 -3.39 -14.78 -0.51
C PHE A 132 -2.09 -15.51 -0.21
N HIS A 133 -1.03 -14.81 0.18
CA HIS A 133 0.24 -15.43 0.59
C HIS A 133 0.10 -16.27 1.86
N VAL A 134 -0.76 -15.87 2.80
CA VAL A 134 -1.01 -16.60 4.05
C VAL A 134 -1.90 -17.82 3.81
N GLU A 135 -2.95 -17.71 2.99
CA GLU A 135 -3.89 -18.81 2.73
C GLU A 135 -3.33 -19.83 1.74
N ASN A 136 -2.78 -19.38 0.61
CA ASN A 136 -2.31 -20.20 -0.49
C ASN A 136 -0.78 -20.34 -0.50
N GLN A 137 -0.24 -21.17 0.40
CA GLN A 137 1.19 -21.51 0.43
C GLN A 137 1.73 -22.19 -0.84
N ARG A 138 0.87 -22.49 -1.83
CA ARG A 138 1.22 -23.07 -3.12
C ARG A 138 1.39 -22.03 -4.24
N HIS A 139 1.25 -20.73 -3.98
CA HIS A 139 1.58 -19.71 -4.97
C HIS A 139 3.08 -19.72 -5.28
N GLY A 140 3.44 -20.43 -6.36
CA GLY A 140 4.64 -20.50 -7.21
C GLY A 140 6.02 -20.00 -6.77
N ASN A 141 6.14 -19.00 -5.89
CA ASN A 141 7.40 -18.34 -5.58
C ASN A 141 7.93 -18.70 -4.19
N SER A 142 8.45 -19.93 -4.07
CA SER A 142 9.57 -20.31 -3.18
C SER A 142 9.44 -20.10 -1.65
N VAL A 143 8.27 -19.74 -1.11
CA VAL A 143 8.07 -19.81 0.34
C VAL A 143 7.86 -21.28 0.67
N ARG A 144 8.79 -21.90 1.42
CA ARG A 144 8.58 -23.27 1.90
C ARG A 144 7.19 -23.32 2.54
N PRO A 145 6.34 -24.30 2.17
CA PRO A 145 5.07 -24.48 2.85
C PRO A 145 5.37 -24.53 4.35
N ILE A 146 4.66 -23.71 5.13
CA ILE A 146 4.74 -23.76 6.58
C ILE A 146 4.02 -25.07 6.94
N ARG A 147 4.75 -26.19 6.83
CA ARG A 147 4.29 -27.55 7.15
C ARG A 147 3.98 -27.73 8.64
N VAL A 148 4.32 -26.72 9.45
CA VAL A 148 4.13 -26.69 10.89
C VAL A 148 2.88 -25.87 11.18
N ASN A 149 1.99 -26.40 12.04
CA ASN A 149 0.92 -25.60 12.65
C ASN A 149 1.52 -24.31 13.22
N ASN A 150 1.24 -23.19 12.57
CA ASN A 150 1.78 -21.91 12.97
C ASN A 150 0.67 -21.15 13.69
N ALA A 151 0.66 -21.25 15.02
CA ALA A 151 -0.33 -20.57 15.84
C ALA A 151 -0.42 -19.05 15.57
N ARG A 152 0.64 -18.40 15.06
CA ARG A 152 0.58 -17.00 14.64
C ARG A 152 -0.21 -16.80 13.34
N ARG A 153 -0.04 -17.71 12.36
CA ARG A 153 -0.86 -17.73 11.13
C ARG A 153 -2.32 -17.91 11.48
N ASP A 154 -2.64 -18.91 12.30
CA ASP A 154 -4.03 -19.23 12.63
C ASP A 154 -4.68 -18.11 13.43
N ARG A 155 -3.94 -17.48 14.36
CA ARG A 155 -4.39 -16.26 15.05
C ARG A 155 -4.64 -15.11 14.08
N TYR A 156 -3.78 -14.91 13.09
CA TYR A 156 -3.95 -13.85 12.10
C TYR A 156 -5.18 -14.07 11.23
N LEU A 157 -5.35 -15.28 10.69
CA LEU A 157 -6.53 -15.65 9.90
C LEU A 157 -7.81 -15.54 10.73
N LYS A 158 -7.80 -16.01 11.98
CA LYS A 158 -8.93 -15.87 12.91
C LYS A 158 -9.24 -14.40 13.23
N ALA A 159 -8.22 -13.57 13.42
CA ALA A 159 -8.41 -12.15 13.66
C ALA A 159 -9.00 -11.44 12.44
N MET A 160 -8.54 -11.77 11.23
CA MET A 160 -9.10 -11.24 9.99
C MET A 160 -10.56 -11.68 9.77
N SER A 161 -10.88 -12.96 10.00
CA SER A 161 -12.25 -13.46 9.86
C SER A 161 -13.21 -12.75 10.83
N LEU A 162 -12.77 -12.53 12.08
CA LEU A 162 -13.56 -11.81 13.08
C LEU A 162 -13.73 -10.33 12.73
N ALA A 163 -12.69 -9.68 12.18
CA ALA A 163 -12.78 -8.30 11.72
C ALA A 163 -13.76 -8.14 10.55
N LYS A 164 -13.81 -9.13 9.64
CA LYS A 164 -14.75 -9.15 8.50
C LYS A 164 -16.21 -9.33 8.93
N GLN A 165 -16.47 -10.03 10.03
CA GLN A 165 -17.83 -10.22 10.57
C GLN A 165 -18.39 -8.99 11.30
N ARG A 166 -17.54 -8.00 11.61
CA ARG A 166 -17.92 -6.77 12.36
C ARG A 166 -18.12 -5.55 11.47
N ARG A 167 -17.89 -5.67 10.16
CA ARG A 167 -18.19 -4.67 9.14
C ARG A 167 -19.46 -5.08 8.42
#